data_AF-A0A358M6T8-F1
#
_entry.id   AF-A0A358M6T8-F1
#
_cell.length_a   1.000
_cell.length_b   1.000
_cell.length_c   1.000
_cell.angle_alpha   90.00
_cell.angle_beta   90.00
_cell.angle_gamma   90.00
#
_symmetry.space_group_name_H-M   'P 1'
#
loop_
_entity.id
_entity.type
_entity.pdbx_description
1 polymer ?
#
loop_
_entity_poly.entity_id
_entity_poly.type
_entity_poly.pdbx_seq_one_letter_code
_entity_poly.pdbx_strand_id
1 'polypeptide(L)'
;MKVRYEFVNGEISEIEVDDSLGELLLDFDRQEYNNDHKETRRHISLDGMDYEGELFLSPADTEAEVLQRAALARLMEAMEALSPAQRELVRRVYFENEKISEIAREEGVSHVAIHDRLKRIYQKIKNNF
;
A
#
# COMPACT_ATOMS: atom_id res chain seq x y z
N MET A 1 56.01 -14.79 -14.34
CA MET A 1 54.92 -13.97 -14.94
C MET A 1 55.09 -12.48 -14.61
N LYS A 2 54.68 -11.55 -15.49
CA LYS A 2 54.64 -10.10 -15.17
C LYS A 2 53.22 -9.67 -14.80
N VAL A 3 53.07 -9.01 -13.65
CA VAL A 3 51.80 -8.45 -13.19
C VAL A 3 51.91 -6.93 -13.15
N ARG A 4 50.84 -6.24 -13.57
CA ARG A 4 50.71 -4.79 -13.43
C ARG A 4 50.07 -4.49 -12.09
N TYR A 5 50.73 -3.69 -11.28
CA TYR A 5 50.21 -3.21 -10.00
C TYR A 5 50.02 -1.70 -10.07
N GLU A 6 48.80 -1.25 -9.79
CA GLU A 6 48.44 0.17 -9.73
C GLU A 6 48.38 0.61 -8.27
N PHE A 7 49.21 1.58 -7.91
CA PHE A 7 49.23 2.18 -6.59
C PHE A 7 48.07 3.18 -6.44
N VAL A 8 47.65 3.46 -5.21
CA VAL A 8 46.55 4.39 -4.89
C VAL A 8 46.83 5.83 -5.38
N ASN A 9 48.10 6.18 -5.61
CA ASN A 9 48.52 7.47 -6.18
C ASN A 9 48.47 7.51 -7.72
N GLY A 10 48.02 6.44 -8.39
CA GLY A 10 47.93 6.32 -9.85
C GLY A 10 49.23 5.90 -10.55
N GLU A 11 50.29 5.58 -9.80
CA GLU A 11 51.52 5.03 -10.37
C GLU A 11 51.30 3.55 -10.73
N ILE A 12 51.74 3.13 -11.92
CA ILE A 12 51.65 1.74 -12.37
C ILE A 12 53.06 1.16 -12.42
N SER A 13 53.25 0.00 -11.77
CA SER A 13 54.50 -0.74 -11.77
C SER A 13 54.32 -2.14 -12.33
N GLU A 14 55.26 -2.57 -13.17
CA GLU A 14 55.31 -3.94 -13.67
C GLU A 14 56.27 -4.76 -12.81
N ILE A 15 55.71 -5.72 -12.07
CA ILE A 15 56.47 -6.57 -11.15
C ILE A 15 56.57 -7.96 -11.76
N GLU A 16 57.79 -8.48 -11.85
CA GLU A 16 58.03 -9.86 -12.24
C GLU A 16 57.85 -10.76 -11.01
N VAL A 17 56.87 -11.63 -11.07
CA VAL A 17 56.47 -12.55 -10.00
C VAL A 17 56.58 -14.00 -10.46
N ASP A 18 56.73 -14.90 -9.50
CA ASP A 18 56.67 -16.34 -9.74
C ASP A 18 55.30 -16.74 -10.33
N ASP A 19 55.29 -17.78 -11.16
CA ASP A 19 54.08 -18.19 -11.88
C ASP A 19 52.97 -18.66 -10.91
N SER A 20 53.33 -19.28 -9.77
CA SER A 20 52.34 -19.68 -8.75
C SER A 20 51.61 -18.50 -8.11
N LEU A 21 52.34 -17.41 -7.87
CA LEU A 21 51.78 -16.18 -7.31
C LEU A 21 50.97 -15.41 -8.37
N GLY A 22 51.45 -15.41 -9.61
CA GLY A 22 50.72 -14.83 -10.74
C GLY A 22 49.36 -15.50 -10.97
N GLU A 23 49.32 -16.83 -10.95
CA GLU A 23 48.06 -17.60 -11.05
C GLU A 23 47.10 -17.31 -9.89
N LEU A 24 47.61 -17.21 -8.66
CA LEU A 24 46.80 -16.88 -7.49
C LEU A 24 46.14 -15.49 -7.61
N LEU A 25 46.91 -14.49 -8.07
CA LEU A 25 46.40 -13.13 -8.26
C LEU A 25 45.29 -13.09 -9.34
N LEU A 26 45.49 -13.80 -10.46
CA LEU A 26 44.45 -13.92 -11.49
C LEU A 26 43.17 -14.58 -10.97
N ASP A 27 43.29 -15.57 -10.07
CA ASP A 27 42.13 -16.20 -9.46
C ASP A 27 41.37 -15.23 -8.54
N PHE A 28 42.10 -14.41 -7.77
CA PHE A 28 41.49 -13.36 -6.95
C PHE A 28 40.77 -12.30 -7.78
N ASP A 29 41.37 -11.79 -8.86
CA ASP A 29 40.72 -10.83 -9.77
C ASP A 29 39.41 -11.40 -10.32
N ARG A 30 39.42 -12.69 -10.70
CA ARG A 30 38.22 -13.38 -11.18
C ARG A 30 37.15 -13.52 -10.09
N GLN A 31 37.55 -13.84 -8.85
CA GLN A 31 36.63 -13.95 -7.73
C GLN A 31 36.02 -12.59 -7.36
N GLU A 32 36.81 -11.52 -7.35
CA GLU A 32 36.37 -10.14 -7.13
C GLU A 32 35.35 -9.73 -8.20
N TYR A 33 35.69 -9.91 -9.48
CA TYR A 33 34.77 -9.65 -10.59
C TYR A 33 33.44 -10.40 -10.43
N ASN A 34 33.49 -11.68 -10.07
CA ASN A 34 32.28 -12.49 -9.87
C ASN A 34 31.45 -12.00 -8.67
N ASN A 35 32.09 -11.56 -7.59
CA ASN A 35 31.42 -11.01 -6.42
C ASN A 35 30.75 -9.68 -6.75
N ASP A 36 31.46 -8.74 -7.40
CA ASP A 36 30.89 -7.47 -7.83
C ASP A 36 29.72 -7.66 -8.80
N HIS A 37 29.84 -8.62 -9.71
CA HIS A 37 28.75 -8.96 -10.63
C HIS A 37 27.57 -9.63 -9.93
N LYS A 38 27.83 -10.42 -8.86
CA LYS A 38 26.78 -11.02 -8.03
C LYS A 38 26.01 -9.96 -7.24
N GLU A 39 26.71 -8.97 -6.69
CA GLU A 39 26.10 -7.85 -5.97
C GLU A 39 25.28 -6.97 -6.94
N THR A 40 25.84 -6.58 -8.09
CA THR A 40 25.16 -5.71 -9.07
C THR A 40 23.99 -6.38 -9.81
N ARG A 41 23.98 -7.71 -9.96
CA ARG A 41 22.87 -8.42 -10.62
C ARG A 41 21.60 -8.49 -9.77
N ARG A 42 21.72 -8.43 -8.45
CA ARG A 42 20.59 -8.66 -7.52
C ARG A 42 20.17 -7.42 -6.74
N HIS A 43 20.93 -6.33 -6.86
CA HIS A 43 20.68 -5.09 -6.16
C HIS A 43 20.62 -3.93 -7.16
N ILE A 44 19.87 -2.89 -6.79
CA ILE A 44 19.81 -1.62 -7.51
C ILE A 44 20.58 -0.62 -6.64
N SER A 45 21.54 0.08 -7.22
CA SER A 45 22.27 1.13 -6.51
C SER A 45 21.30 2.26 -6.12
N LEU A 46 21.36 2.73 -4.87
CA LEU A 46 20.55 3.86 -4.41
C LEU A 46 20.85 5.14 -5.21
N ASP A 47 22.12 5.36 -5.59
CA ASP A 47 22.54 6.52 -6.40
C ASP A 47 21.99 6.46 -7.83
N GLY A 48 21.63 5.27 -8.31
CA GLY A 48 21.04 5.05 -9.62
C GLY A 48 19.51 5.03 -9.62
N MET A 49 18.87 5.26 -8.47
CA MET A 49 17.41 5.31 -8.38
C MET A 49 16.88 6.70 -8.71
N ASP A 50 15.84 6.75 -9.54
CA ASP A 50 15.09 7.98 -9.78
C ASP A 50 14.26 8.35 -8.53
N TYR A 51 14.37 9.60 -8.08
CA TYR A 51 13.55 10.12 -7.00
C TYR A 51 12.06 10.06 -7.39
N GLU A 52 11.24 9.35 -6.60
CA GLU A 52 9.83 9.07 -6.89
C GLU A 52 9.59 8.34 -8.23
N GLY A 53 10.57 7.57 -8.71
CA GLY A 53 10.45 6.71 -9.88
C GLY A 53 9.51 5.50 -9.70
N GLU A 54 9.41 4.66 -10.74
CA GLU A 54 8.45 3.55 -10.80
C GLU A 54 8.51 2.57 -9.61
N LEU A 55 9.72 2.36 -9.04
CA LEU A 55 9.92 1.50 -7.86
C LEU A 55 9.18 1.99 -6.61
N PHE A 56 8.85 3.28 -6.54
CA PHE A 56 8.14 3.92 -5.43
C PHE A 56 6.63 4.03 -5.67
N LEU A 57 6.14 3.64 -6.85
CA LEU A 57 4.71 3.64 -7.14
C LEU A 57 4.01 2.57 -6.29
N SER A 58 3.18 3.02 -5.36
CA SER A 58 2.24 2.13 -4.69
C SER A 58 1.10 1.78 -5.65
N PRO A 59 0.70 0.50 -5.75
CA PRO A 59 -0.51 0.13 -6.49
C PRO A 59 -1.79 0.63 -5.80
N ALA A 60 -1.69 1.11 -4.55
CA ALA A 60 -2.81 1.63 -3.81
C ALA A 60 -3.15 3.07 -4.23
N ASP A 61 -4.42 3.30 -4.57
CA ASP A 61 -4.97 4.63 -4.79
C ASP A 61 -5.20 5.33 -3.45
N THR A 62 -4.14 5.94 -2.94
CA THR A 62 -4.15 6.65 -1.66
C THR A 62 -5.16 7.80 -1.64
N GLU A 63 -5.40 8.46 -2.77
CA GLU A 63 -6.38 9.54 -2.86
C GLU A 63 -7.80 8.98 -2.68
N ALA A 64 -8.13 7.89 -3.39
CA ALA A 64 -9.42 7.23 -3.22
C ALA A 64 -9.63 6.73 -1.79
N GLU A 65 -8.61 6.15 -1.14
CA GLU A 65 -8.71 5.74 0.26
C GLU A 65 -9.00 6.91 1.19
N VAL A 66 -8.32 8.04 1.02
CA VAL A 66 -8.53 9.25 1.84
C VAL A 66 -9.94 9.79 1.64
N LEU A 67 -10.43 9.85 0.40
CA LEU A 67 -11.79 10.27 0.10
C LEU A 67 -12.83 9.34 0.72
N GLN A 68 -12.63 8.02 0.65
CA GLN A 68 -13.52 7.06 1.30
C GLN A 68 -13.55 7.22 2.82
N ARG A 69 -12.39 7.40 3.46
CA ARG A 69 -12.31 7.64 4.91
C ARG A 69 -13.05 8.91 5.32
N ALA A 70 -12.89 10.00 4.55
CA ALA A 70 -13.60 11.25 4.80
C ALA A 70 -15.13 11.10 4.62
N ALA A 71 -15.56 10.37 3.58
CA ALA A 71 -16.98 10.09 3.35
C ALA A 71 -17.59 9.24 4.48
N LEU A 72 -16.86 8.21 4.95
CA LEU A 72 -17.28 7.39 6.08
C LEU A 72 -17.41 8.19 7.37
N ALA A 73 -16.45 9.08 7.65
CA ALA A 73 -16.49 9.94 8.84
C ALA A 73 -17.75 10.84 8.84
N ARG A 74 -18.06 11.49 7.70
CA ARG A 74 -19.29 12.28 7.55
C ARG A 74 -20.56 11.45 7.70
N LEU A 75 -20.57 10.23 7.16
CA LEU A 75 -21.69 9.32 7.33
C LEU A 75 -21.88 8.94 8.81
N MET A 76 -20.80 8.69 9.54
CA MET A 76 -20.86 8.39 10.98
C MET A 76 -21.44 9.56 11.77
N GLU A 77 -21.00 10.79 11.50
CA GLU A 77 -21.58 11.99 12.13
C GLU A 77 -23.08 12.14 11.82
N ALA A 78 -23.48 11.92 10.57
CA ALA A 78 -24.90 11.96 10.18
C ALA A 78 -25.73 10.87 10.88
N MET A 79 -25.13 9.70 11.13
CA MET A 79 -25.74 8.59 11.89
C MET A 79 -25.82 8.87 13.40
N GLU A 80 -24.93 9.70 13.95
CA GLU A 80 -25.01 10.18 15.33
C GLU A 80 -26.22 11.10 15.57
N ALA A 81 -26.58 11.90 14.57
CA ALA A 81 -27.76 12.78 14.64
C ALA A 81 -29.11 12.04 14.59
N LEU A 82 -29.13 10.73 14.29
CA LEU A 82 -30.33 9.92 14.31
C LEU A 82 -30.73 9.52 15.73
N SER A 83 -32.04 9.52 16.00
CA SER A 83 -32.55 8.98 17.27
C SER A 83 -32.30 7.46 17.39
N PRO A 84 -32.26 6.88 18.60
CA PRO A 84 -32.01 5.45 18.78
C PRO A 84 -32.96 4.55 17.97
N ALA A 85 -34.25 4.87 17.91
CA ALA A 85 -35.23 4.12 17.12
C ALA A 85 -34.97 4.20 15.60
N GLN A 86 -34.46 5.34 15.12
CA GLN A 86 -34.09 5.50 13.72
C GLN A 86 -32.85 4.68 13.37
N ARG A 87 -31.84 4.68 14.24
CA ARG A 87 -30.63 3.88 14.06
C ARG A 87 -30.95 2.39 14.08
N GLU A 88 -31.83 1.95 14.97
CA GLU A 88 -32.26 0.56 15.03
C GLU A 88 -32.97 0.12 13.74
N LEU A 89 -33.87 0.95 13.21
CA LEU A 89 -34.53 0.64 11.94
C LEU A 89 -33.54 0.53 10.77
N VAL A 90 -32.52 1.40 10.71
CA VAL A 90 -31.44 1.31 9.71
C VAL A 90 -30.62 0.04 9.90
N ARG A 91 -30.30 -0.33 11.16
CA ARG A 91 -29.56 -1.54 11.51
C ARG A 91 -30.27 -2.79 10.99
N ARG A 92 -31.55 -2.94 11.31
CA ARG A 92 -32.39 -4.07 10.91
C ARG A 92 -32.47 -4.21 9.38
N VAL A 93 -32.67 -3.09 8.67
CA VAL A 93 -32.85 -3.12 7.21
C VAL A 93 -31.54 -3.33 6.45
N TYR A 94 -30.46 -2.61 6.80
CA TYR A 94 -29.24 -2.59 5.98
C TYR A 94 -28.11 -3.49 6.50
N PHE A 95 -28.08 -3.79 7.80
CA PHE A 95 -27.02 -4.62 8.40
C PHE A 95 -27.51 -6.05 8.65
N GLU A 96 -28.76 -6.21 9.11
CA GLU A 96 -29.36 -7.54 9.36
C GLU A 96 -30.14 -8.08 8.16
N ASN A 97 -30.36 -7.25 7.12
CA ASN A 97 -31.12 -7.59 5.92
C ASN A 97 -32.55 -8.09 6.19
N GLU A 98 -33.16 -7.62 7.28
CA GLU A 98 -34.55 -7.95 7.60
C GLU A 98 -35.51 -7.33 6.58
N LYS A 99 -36.56 -8.08 6.23
CA LYS A 99 -37.56 -7.57 5.28
C LYS A 99 -38.43 -6.53 5.95
N ILE A 100 -38.68 -5.43 5.24
CA ILE A 100 -39.59 -4.35 5.66
C ILE A 100 -40.97 -4.89 6.09
N SER A 101 -41.47 -5.93 5.41
CA SER A 101 -42.74 -6.59 5.74
C SER A 101 -42.73 -7.31 7.09
N GLU A 102 -41.60 -7.92 7.47
CA GLU A 102 -41.44 -8.64 8.74
C GLU A 102 -41.35 -7.64 9.89
N ILE A 103 -40.55 -6.59 9.72
CA ILE A 103 -40.46 -5.46 10.66
C ILE A 103 -41.84 -4.82 10.88
N ALA A 104 -42.58 -4.57 9.81
CA ALA A 104 -43.91 -3.99 9.87
C ALA A 104 -44.91 -4.90 10.63
N ARG A 105 -44.84 -6.22 10.41
CA ARG A 105 -45.68 -7.21 11.11
C ARG A 105 -45.37 -7.26 12.60
N GLU A 106 -44.10 -7.23 12.98
CA GLU A 106 -43.67 -7.24 14.38
C GLU A 106 -44.09 -5.97 15.13
N GLU A 107 -43.96 -4.81 14.50
CA GLU A 107 -44.38 -3.53 15.08
C GLU A 107 -45.90 -3.29 14.98
N GLY A 108 -46.65 -4.16 14.29
CA GLY A 108 -48.09 -4.00 14.08
C GLY A 108 -48.46 -2.81 13.18
N VAL A 109 -47.56 -2.38 12.30
CA VAL A 109 -47.75 -1.24 11.40
C VAL A 109 -47.83 -1.67 9.93
N SER A 110 -48.30 -0.78 9.06
CA SER A 110 -48.26 -1.01 7.62
C SER A 110 -46.83 -0.91 7.08
N HIS A 111 -46.50 -1.71 6.06
CA HIS A 111 -45.22 -1.62 5.34
C HIS A 111 -44.93 -0.20 4.82
N VAL A 112 -45.98 0.55 4.44
CA VAL A 112 -45.87 1.95 3.99
C VAL A 112 -45.33 2.84 5.11
N ALA A 113 -45.76 2.61 6.36
CA ALA A 113 -45.31 3.40 7.49
C ALA A 113 -43.81 3.20 7.76
N ILE A 114 -43.28 1.98 7.59
CA ILE A 114 -41.84 1.72 7.68
C ILE A 114 -41.09 2.42 6.56
N HIS A 115 -41.60 2.36 5.33
CA HIS A 115 -41.00 3.06 4.18
C HIS A 115 -40.96 4.58 4.39
N ASP A 116 -42.02 5.19 4.92
CA ASP A 116 -42.05 6.61 5.25
C ASP A 116 -41.07 7.00 6.37
N ARG A 117 -40.89 6.12 7.37
CA ARG A 117 -39.87 6.31 8.41
C ARG A 117 -38.47 6.28 7.82
N LEU A 118 -38.17 5.29 6.96
CA LEU A 118 -36.89 5.20 6.25
C LEU A 118 -36.65 6.44 5.39
N LYS A 119 -37.66 6.92 4.66
CA LYS A 119 -37.58 8.15 3.86
C LYS A 119 -37.19 9.37 4.70
N ARG A 120 -37.77 9.52 5.90
CA ARG A 120 -37.41 10.61 6.82
C ARG A 120 -35.98 10.47 7.36
N ILE A 121 -35.55 9.24 7.63
CA ILE A 121 -34.17 8.95 8.05
C ILE A 121 -33.19 9.35 6.94
N TYR A 122 -33.47 8.94 5.70
CA TYR A 122 -32.68 9.34 4.54
C TYR A 122 -32.58 10.85 4.38
N GLN A 123 -33.69 11.57 4.53
CA GLN A 123 -33.69 13.02 4.45
C GLN A 123 -32.85 13.65 5.57
N LYS A 124 -32.87 13.10 6.79
CA LYS A 124 -32.01 13.56 7.89
C LYS A 124 -30.54 13.33 7.60
N ILE A 125 -30.17 12.13 7.14
CA ILE A 125 -28.79 11.82 6.78
C ILE A 125 -28.34 12.79 5.68
N LYS A 126 -29.13 12.98 4.62
CA LYS A 126 -28.82 13.89 3.51
C LYS A 126 -28.69 15.35 3.92
N ASN A 127 -29.46 15.81 4.91
CA ASN A 127 -29.35 17.19 5.38
C ASN A 127 -28.10 17.41 6.25
N ASN A 128 -27.55 16.34 6.83
CA ASN A 128 -26.36 16.37 7.69
C ASN A 128 -25.09 15.86 6.96
N PHE A 129 -25.18 15.53 5.68
CA PHE A 129 -24.11 14.99 4.83
C PHE A 129 -23.80 15.98 3.70
#